data_AF-A0A402AMH4-F1
#
_entry.id   AF-A0A402AMH4-F1
#
_cell.length_a   1.000
_cell.length_b   1.000
_cell.length_c   1.000
_cell.angle_alpha   90.00
_cell.angle_beta   90.00
_cell.angle_gamma   90.00
#
_symmetry.space_group_name_H-M   'P 1'
#
loop_
_entity.id
_entity.type
_entity.pdbx_description
1 polymer ?
#
loop_
_entity_poly.entity_id
_entity_poly.type
_entity_poly.pdbx_seq_one_letter_code
_entity_poly.pdbx_strand_id
1 'polypeptide(L)'
;MPNTTTAAAKIFQRLKGLQAQMQPGEEPILALPAIWDGGQSSHSTACDVIVTNQRVIGYYYRGFPRERIFMDALNLADLRTVTWREKNYEPVFREILVSDGHRNVYIRTPRQKSEFLYEALRLATTPGTQSATTPATETTAEADAPATEQIQDTAEQTGPVYNREQVRRSFEKSSLAVVLLLVGGVLIEIISLLLLFTLHSASISGPLFVAGFVAVAASFLARQQAK
;
A
#
# COMPACT_ATOMS: atom_id res chain seq x y z
N MET A 1 -9.73 -32.09 1.22
CA MET A 1 -8.61 -31.44 1.94
C MET A 1 -7.28 -31.78 1.26
N PRO A 2 -6.89 -31.06 0.20
CA PRO A 2 -5.47 -30.69 0.03
C PRO A 2 -5.30 -29.39 -0.78
N ASN A 3 -4.74 -28.31 -0.23
CA ASN A 3 -4.14 -27.18 -0.99
C ASN A 3 -3.49 -26.11 -0.08
N THR A 4 -3.89 -26.00 1.19
CA THR A 4 -3.26 -25.08 2.15
C THR A 4 -1.84 -25.51 2.52
N THR A 5 -1.62 -26.82 2.70
CA THR A 5 -0.30 -27.40 3.01
C THR A 5 0.75 -27.07 1.95
N THR A 6 0.36 -26.98 0.67
CA THR A 6 1.30 -26.66 -0.43
C THR A 6 1.63 -25.17 -0.50
N ALA A 7 0.68 -24.29 -0.15
CA ALA A 7 0.92 -22.85 -0.08
C ALA A 7 1.82 -22.48 1.12
N ALA A 8 1.52 -23.01 2.31
CA ALA A 8 2.31 -22.78 3.51
C ALA A 8 3.77 -23.25 3.33
N ALA A 9 3.96 -24.45 2.76
CA ALA A 9 5.29 -24.99 2.46
C ALA A 9 6.10 -24.07 1.53
N LYS A 10 5.47 -23.53 0.47
CA LYS A 10 6.12 -22.57 -0.44
C LYS A 10 6.55 -21.28 0.28
N ILE A 11 5.72 -20.78 1.20
CA ILE A 11 6.04 -19.58 1.98
C ILE A 11 7.24 -19.85 2.89
N PHE A 12 7.26 -20.98 3.60
CA PHE A 12 8.39 -21.35 4.46
C PHE A 12 9.70 -21.54 3.68
N GLN A 13 9.64 -22.14 2.48
CA GLN A 13 10.82 -22.28 1.62
C GLN A 13 11.35 -20.92 1.15
N ARG A 14 10.45 -19.96 0.87
CA ARG A 14 10.83 -18.63 0.40
C ARG A 14 11.39 -17.74 1.51
N LEU A 15 10.84 -17.84 2.73
CA LEU A 15 11.13 -16.93 3.83
C LEU A 15 12.02 -17.60 4.88
N LYS A 16 13.33 -17.38 4.75
CA LYS A 16 14.34 -17.92 5.67
C LYS A 16 14.03 -17.53 7.12
N GLY A 17 14.09 -18.50 8.02
CA GLY A 17 13.92 -18.31 9.47
C GLY A 17 12.48 -18.13 9.94
N LEU A 18 11.49 -18.03 9.04
CA LEU A 18 10.10 -17.78 9.40
C LEU A 18 9.52 -18.88 10.28
N GLN A 19 9.81 -20.15 9.98
CA GLN A 19 9.27 -21.29 10.71
C GLN A 19 9.63 -21.26 12.20
N ALA A 20 10.81 -20.73 12.55
CA ALA A 20 11.24 -20.60 13.94
C ALA A 20 10.48 -19.48 14.71
N GLN A 21 9.73 -18.63 14.00
CA GLN A 21 8.98 -17.50 14.54
C GLN A 21 7.46 -17.76 14.60
N MET A 22 7.01 -18.92 14.11
CA MET A 22 5.59 -19.31 14.12
C MET A 22 5.19 -19.89 15.47
N GLN A 23 3.96 -19.59 15.90
CA GLN A 23 3.34 -20.20 17.06
C GLN A 23 2.89 -21.64 16.74
N PRO A 24 2.69 -22.51 17.75
CA PRO A 24 2.15 -23.85 17.52
C PRO A 24 0.82 -23.82 16.77
N GLY A 25 0.71 -24.56 15.67
CA GLY A 25 -0.49 -24.59 14.83
C GLY A 25 -0.72 -23.31 14.01
N GLU A 26 0.26 -22.41 13.95
CA GLU A 26 0.21 -21.23 13.09
C GLU A 26 0.68 -21.59 11.67
N GLU A 27 -0.18 -21.38 10.68
CA GLU A 27 0.09 -21.64 9.27
C GLU A 27 0.00 -20.35 8.45
N PRO A 28 1.02 -20.03 7.63
CA PRO A 28 0.97 -18.88 6.75
C PRO A 28 0.03 -19.15 5.56
N ILE A 29 -0.88 -18.20 5.32
CA ILE A 29 -1.88 -18.23 4.26
C ILE A 29 -1.40 -17.42 3.05
N LEU A 30 -0.82 -16.24 3.31
CA LEU A 30 -0.36 -15.29 2.30
C LEU A 30 0.97 -14.68 2.73
N ALA A 31 1.87 -14.45 1.78
CA ALA A 31 3.07 -13.66 2.00
C ALA A 31 3.40 -12.78 0.77
N LEU A 32 3.57 -11.48 0.98
CA LEU A 32 3.89 -10.52 -0.08
C LEU A 32 4.80 -9.39 0.41
N PRO A 33 5.62 -8.79 -0.47
CA PRO A 33 6.45 -7.66 -0.09
C PRO A 33 5.59 -6.41 0.11
N ALA A 34 5.87 -5.68 1.19
CA ALA A 34 5.21 -4.43 1.54
C ALA A 34 6.15 -3.53 2.37
N ILE A 35 5.66 -2.36 2.75
CA ILE A 35 6.29 -1.48 3.72
C ILE A 35 5.39 -1.46 4.95
N TRP A 36 5.93 -1.89 6.08
CA TRP A 36 5.27 -1.90 7.39
C TRP A 36 5.61 -0.63 8.16
N ASP A 37 4.59 0.06 8.64
CA ASP A 37 4.74 1.22 9.51
C ASP A 37 3.95 0.98 10.79
N GLY A 38 4.67 0.78 11.90
CA GLY A 38 4.07 0.41 13.18
C GLY A 38 3.38 1.56 13.92
N GLY A 39 3.37 2.79 13.37
CA GLY A 39 2.73 3.97 13.95
C GLY A 39 3.39 4.51 15.23
N GLN A 40 4.24 3.73 15.90
CA GLN A 40 4.93 4.12 17.14
C GLN A 40 6.35 4.67 16.92
N SER A 41 6.97 4.40 15.77
CA SER A 41 8.29 4.90 15.41
C SER A 41 8.24 5.65 14.08
N SER A 42 9.07 6.67 13.91
CA SER A 42 9.16 7.47 12.67
C SER A 42 9.77 6.70 11.48
N HIS A 43 9.84 5.37 11.55
CA HIS A 43 10.56 4.56 10.59
C HIS A 43 9.68 3.43 10.06
N SER A 44 9.30 3.55 8.79
CA SER A 44 8.68 2.46 8.06
C SER A 44 9.74 1.46 7.59
N THR A 45 9.43 0.17 7.67
CA THR A 45 10.34 -0.93 7.35
C THR A 45 9.86 -1.69 6.12
N ALA A 46 10.72 -1.84 5.11
CA ALA A 46 10.43 -2.72 3.98
C ALA A 46 10.57 -4.18 4.44
N CYS A 47 9.51 -4.98 4.28
CA CYS A 47 9.46 -6.35 4.77
C CYS A 47 8.49 -7.20 3.92
N ASP A 48 8.43 -8.50 4.19
CA ASP A 48 7.31 -9.32 3.77
C ASP A 48 6.20 -9.20 4.81
N VAL A 49 4.98 -8.93 4.35
CA VAL A 49 3.77 -9.05 5.17
C VAL A 49 3.19 -10.44 4.97
N ILE A 50 2.98 -11.12 6.09
CA ILE A 50 2.55 -12.50 6.17
C ILE A 50 1.22 -12.52 6.92
N VAL A 51 0.19 -13.05 6.29
CA VAL A 51 -1.10 -13.34 6.95
C VAL A 51 -1.09 -14.82 7.30
N THR A 52 -1.28 -15.13 8.57
CA THR A 52 -1.43 -16.49 9.07
C THR A 52 -2.89 -16.72 9.49
N ASN A 53 -3.22 -17.92 9.93
CA ASN A 53 -4.50 -18.22 10.58
C ASN A 53 -4.66 -17.58 11.98
N GLN A 54 -3.61 -16.96 12.55
CA GLN A 54 -3.64 -16.39 13.90
C GLN A 54 -3.23 -14.92 13.95
N ARG A 55 -2.34 -14.47 13.07
CA ARG A 55 -1.70 -13.14 13.11
C ARG A 55 -1.47 -12.56 11.73
N VAL A 56 -1.28 -11.25 11.68
CA VAL A 56 -0.63 -10.56 10.56
C VAL A 56 0.74 -10.08 11.02
N ILE A 57 1.78 -10.42 10.25
CA ILE A 57 3.17 -10.28 10.65
C ILE A 57 3.92 -9.47 9.60
N GLY A 58 4.64 -8.43 10.02
CA GLY A 58 5.71 -7.82 9.25
C GLY A 58 7.02 -8.53 9.56
N TYR A 59 7.63 -9.16 8.55
CA TYR A 59 8.81 -9.99 8.71
C TYR A 59 9.90 -9.64 7.69
N TYR A 60 11.13 -9.43 8.14
CA TYR A 60 12.30 -9.52 7.25
C TYR A 60 13.43 -10.25 7.95
N TYR A 61 14.20 -10.98 7.16
CA TYR A 61 15.44 -11.62 7.58
C TYR A 61 16.59 -11.16 6.69
N ARG A 62 17.64 -10.60 7.29
CA ARG A 62 18.88 -10.26 6.58
C ARG A 62 20.05 -10.93 7.27
N GLY A 63 20.70 -11.88 6.59
CA GLY A 63 21.83 -12.63 7.15
C GLY A 63 23.20 -11.94 7.01
N PHE A 64 23.33 -10.94 6.14
CA PHE A 64 24.60 -10.26 5.84
C PHE A 64 24.43 -8.74 5.75
N PRO A 65 25.33 -7.91 6.31
CA PRO A 65 26.61 -8.25 6.96
C PRO A 65 26.49 -8.74 8.42
N ARG A 66 25.34 -8.55 9.05
CA ARG A 66 24.99 -9.14 10.36
C ARG A 66 23.55 -9.63 10.29
N GLU A 67 23.27 -10.69 11.02
CA GLU A 67 21.92 -11.21 11.17
C GLU A 67 21.02 -10.14 11.80
N ARG A 68 19.95 -9.79 11.09
CA ARG A 68 18.90 -8.91 11.58
C ARG A 68 17.56 -9.50 11.23
N ILE A 69 16.70 -9.55 12.24
CA ILE A 69 15.32 -10.00 12.12
C ILE A 69 14.46 -8.82 12.52
N PHE A 70 13.54 -8.45 11.63
CA PHE A 70 12.40 -7.63 12.00
C PHE A 70 11.21 -8.55 12.11
N MET A 71 10.52 -8.44 13.23
CA MET A 71 9.26 -9.12 13.48
C MET A 71 8.37 -8.20 14.29
N ASP A 72 7.28 -7.77 13.68
CA ASP A 72 6.15 -7.12 14.36
C ASP A 72 4.88 -7.86 13.95
N ALA A 73 3.97 -8.08 14.90
CA ALA A 73 2.80 -8.92 14.67
C ALA A 73 1.56 -8.40 15.40
N LEU A 74 0.42 -8.37 14.71
CA LEU A 74 -0.90 -8.15 15.30
C LEU A 74 -1.66 -9.47 15.31
N ASN A 75 -2.28 -9.81 16.44
CA ASN A 75 -3.15 -10.98 16.49
C ASN A 75 -4.45 -10.69 15.76
N LEU A 76 -4.91 -11.62 14.93
CA LEU A 76 -6.16 -11.49 14.18
C LEU A 76 -7.38 -11.41 15.12
N ALA A 77 -7.31 -12.10 16.25
CA ALA A 77 -8.36 -12.08 17.29
C ALA A 77 -8.55 -10.71 17.93
N ASP A 78 -7.49 -9.89 17.98
CA ASP A 78 -7.51 -8.58 18.62
C ASP A 78 -7.83 -7.45 17.63
N LEU A 79 -7.95 -7.76 16.33
CA LEU A 79 -8.21 -6.75 15.31
C LEU A 79 -9.59 -6.12 15.49
N ARG A 80 -9.62 -4.78 15.45
CA ARG A 80 -10.83 -3.97 15.57
C ARG A 80 -11.23 -3.36 14.25
N THR A 81 -10.26 -2.83 13.49
CA THR A 81 -10.54 -2.24 12.19
C THR A 81 -9.48 -2.60 11.16
N VAL A 82 -9.93 -2.81 9.93
CA VAL A 82 -9.09 -2.97 8.75
C VAL A 82 -9.63 -2.04 7.67
N THR A 83 -8.88 -0.99 7.37
CA THR A 83 -9.30 0.03 6.39
C THR A 83 -8.38 0.02 5.19
N TRP A 84 -8.93 -0.22 4.01
CA TRP A 84 -8.22 -0.02 2.75
C TRP A 84 -8.33 1.43 2.31
N ARG A 85 -7.18 2.11 2.25
CA ARG A 85 -7.07 3.56 2.05
C ARG A 85 -6.49 3.88 0.68
N GLU A 86 -7.25 4.64 -0.09
CA GLU A 86 -6.84 5.18 -1.38
C GLU A 86 -6.47 6.65 -1.22
N LYS A 87 -5.16 6.95 -1.26
CA LYS A 87 -4.68 8.33 -1.22
C LYS A 87 -4.80 8.96 -2.60
N ASN A 88 -5.53 10.06 -2.68
CA ASN A 88 -5.58 10.87 -3.90
C ASN A 88 -4.17 11.37 -4.24
N TYR A 89 -3.80 11.30 -5.52
CA TYR A 89 -2.51 11.75 -6.07
C TYR A 89 -1.26 10.94 -5.67
N GLU A 90 -1.44 9.77 -5.03
CA GLU A 90 -0.37 8.76 -4.81
C GLU A 90 -0.76 7.45 -5.53
N PRO A 91 -0.52 7.32 -6.85
CA PRO A 91 -1.09 6.22 -7.64
C PRO A 91 -0.39 4.87 -7.44
N VAL A 92 0.85 4.85 -6.95
CA VAL A 92 1.70 3.65 -6.98
C VAL A 92 1.44 2.70 -5.80
N PHE A 93 1.14 3.25 -4.63
CA PHE A 93 0.93 2.47 -3.41
C PHE A 93 -0.47 2.68 -2.85
N ARG A 94 -1.07 1.60 -2.36
CA ARG A 94 -2.27 1.64 -1.54
C ARG A 94 -1.87 1.31 -0.11
N GLU A 95 -2.63 1.84 0.84
CA GLU A 95 -2.35 1.71 2.26
C GLU A 95 -3.47 0.89 2.90
N ILE A 96 -3.11 -0.14 3.67
CA ILE A 96 -4.04 -0.85 4.54
C ILE A 96 -3.71 -0.42 5.96
N LEU A 97 -4.67 0.20 6.62
CA LEU A 97 -4.60 0.52 8.04
C LEU A 97 -5.21 -0.64 8.82
N VAL A 98 -4.42 -1.28 9.67
CA VAL A 98 -4.85 -2.34 10.58
C VAL A 98 -4.75 -1.81 12.00
N SER A 99 -5.81 -1.95 12.78
CA SER A 99 -5.86 -1.49 14.17
C SER A 99 -6.35 -2.60 15.10
N ASP A 100 -5.64 -2.80 16.21
CA ASP A 100 -6.07 -3.64 17.34
C ASP A 100 -6.78 -2.82 18.44
N GLY A 101 -7.00 -1.52 18.20
CA GLY A 101 -7.56 -0.57 19.17
C GLY A 101 -6.52 0.10 20.08
N HIS A 102 -5.32 -0.46 20.19
CA HIS A 102 -4.20 0.13 20.93
C HIS A 102 -3.18 0.80 20.02
N ARG A 103 -2.90 0.20 18.86
CA ARG A 103 -1.96 0.69 17.87
C ARG A 103 -2.51 0.59 16.47
N ASN A 104 -2.01 1.47 15.61
CA ASN A 104 -2.36 1.58 14.21
C ASN A 104 -1.14 1.21 13.37
N VAL A 105 -1.29 0.20 12.54
CA VAL A 105 -0.25 -0.25 11.60
C VAL A 105 -0.67 0.10 10.18
N TYR A 106 0.20 0.81 9.47
CA TYR A 106 0.01 1.12 8.05
C TYR A 106 0.86 0.20 7.19
N ILE A 107 0.22 -0.57 6.33
CA ILE A 107 0.86 -1.48 5.39
C ILE A 107 0.72 -0.91 3.99
N ARG A 108 1.84 -0.55 3.36
CA ARG A 108 1.85 0.01 2.00
C ARG A 108 2.35 -1.02 0.99
N THR A 109 1.58 -1.26 -0.06
CA THR A 109 1.92 -2.23 -1.11
C THR A 109 1.25 -1.82 -2.45
N PRO A 110 1.72 -2.29 -3.62
CA PRO A 110 1.07 -1.99 -4.89
C PRO A 110 -0.42 -2.38 -4.89
N ARG A 111 -1.23 -1.66 -5.69
CA ARG A 111 -2.69 -1.78 -5.70
C ARG A 111 -3.19 -3.23 -5.72
N GLN A 112 -2.77 -4.04 -6.69
CA GLN A 112 -3.19 -5.44 -6.82
C GLN A 112 -2.90 -6.23 -5.53
N LYS A 113 -1.70 -6.09 -4.97
CA LYS A 113 -1.29 -6.78 -3.73
C LYS A 113 -2.06 -6.31 -2.51
N SER A 114 -2.46 -5.03 -2.47
CA SER A 114 -3.25 -4.49 -1.37
C SER A 114 -4.68 -5.06 -1.35
N GLU A 115 -5.27 -5.27 -2.53
CA GLU A 115 -6.59 -5.89 -2.65
C GLU A 115 -6.50 -7.35 -2.16
N PHE A 116 -5.49 -8.11 -2.60
CA PHE A 116 -5.26 -9.48 -2.10
C PHE A 116 -5.03 -9.53 -0.59
N LEU A 117 -4.26 -8.60 -0.03
CA LEU A 117 -4.00 -8.54 1.40
C LEU A 117 -5.27 -8.23 2.20
N TYR A 118 -6.08 -7.27 1.73
CA TYR A 118 -7.34 -6.91 2.37
C TYR A 118 -8.31 -8.09 2.40
N GLU A 119 -8.45 -8.79 1.26
CA GLU A 119 -9.30 -9.97 1.16
C GLU A 119 -8.78 -11.13 2.00
N ALA A 120 -7.47 -11.39 2.02
CA ALA A 120 -6.88 -12.44 2.85
C ALA A 120 -7.09 -12.17 4.35
N LEU A 121 -6.95 -10.92 4.79
CA LEU A 121 -7.27 -10.54 6.17
C LEU A 121 -8.74 -10.77 6.48
N ARG A 122 -9.64 -10.36 5.58
CA ARG A 122 -11.09 -10.57 5.76
C ARG A 122 -11.45 -12.04 5.89
N LEU A 123 -10.89 -12.89 5.04
CA LEU A 123 -11.11 -14.34 5.09
C LEU A 123 -10.53 -14.96 6.37
N ALA A 124 -9.36 -14.49 6.81
CA ALA A 124 -8.71 -15.03 8.01
C ALA A 124 -9.40 -14.63 9.33
N THR A 125 -10.09 -13.48 9.37
CA THR A 125 -10.78 -13.00 10.58
C THR A 125 -12.26 -13.35 10.63
N THR A 126 -12.88 -13.77 9.52
CA THR A 126 -14.31 -14.10 9.50
C THR A 126 -14.50 -15.53 10.00
N PRO A 127 -15.14 -15.75 11.16
CA PRO A 127 -15.39 -17.08 11.68
C PRO A 127 -16.40 -17.79 10.77
N GLY A 128 -15.91 -18.68 9.90
CA GLY A 128 -16.73 -19.46 8.98
C GLY A 128 -16.19 -19.59 7.55
N THR A 129 -15.15 -18.84 7.17
CA THR A 129 -14.64 -18.84 5.78
C THR A 129 -13.28 -19.51 5.64
N GLN A 130 -13.14 -20.74 6.14
CA GLN A 130 -12.05 -21.65 5.69
C GLN A 130 -12.34 -22.29 4.32
N SER A 131 -13.09 -21.62 3.45
CA SER A 131 -13.33 -22.05 2.08
C SER A 131 -13.64 -20.87 1.16
N ALA A 132 -12.96 -20.83 0.01
CA ALA A 132 -13.11 -19.89 -1.11
C ALA A 132 -12.42 -18.52 -0.88
N THR A 133 -11.55 -17.98 -1.75
CA THR A 133 -11.38 -18.17 -3.20
C THR A 133 -9.98 -17.73 -3.62
N THR A 134 -9.28 -18.58 -4.39
CA THR A 134 -8.18 -18.16 -5.27
C THR A 134 -8.81 -17.75 -6.60
N PRO A 135 -8.55 -16.55 -7.18
CA PRO A 135 -8.95 -16.32 -8.56
C PRO A 135 -7.86 -16.89 -9.49
N ALA A 136 -8.18 -18.03 -10.08
CA ALA A 136 -7.69 -18.37 -11.41
C ALA A 136 -8.43 -17.47 -12.40
N THR A 137 -7.65 -16.86 -13.30
CA THR A 137 -8.12 -16.07 -14.43
C THR A 137 -9.08 -16.89 -15.29
N GLU A 138 -10.33 -16.45 -15.45
CA GLU A 138 -11.12 -16.73 -16.65
C GLU A 138 -12.27 -15.71 -16.79
N THR A 139 -12.23 -15.05 -17.95
CA THR A 139 -13.21 -14.13 -18.53
C THR A 139 -14.59 -14.77 -18.61
N THR A 140 -15.67 -14.01 -18.37
CA THR A 140 -16.89 -13.83 -19.22
C THR A 140 -18.10 -13.29 -18.41
N ALA A 141 -18.88 -12.41 -19.05
CA ALA A 141 -20.29 -12.00 -18.82
C ALA A 141 -20.66 -11.00 -17.71
N GLU A 142 -20.87 -9.74 -18.13
CA GLU A 142 -22.17 -9.04 -18.27
C GLU A 142 -23.34 -9.24 -17.28
N ALA A 143 -23.93 -8.09 -16.91
CA ALA A 143 -25.34 -7.78 -16.63
C ALA A 143 -25.89 -7.63 -15.19
N ASP A 144 -26.35 -6.40 -14.96
CA ASP A 144 -27.52 -5.90 -14.19
C ASP A 144 -27.59 -5.86 -12.65
N ALA A 145 -27.90 -4.64 -12.19
CA ALA A 145 -28.37 -4.24 -10.86
C ALA A 145 -29.93 -4.19 -10.86
N PRO A 146 -30.65 -3.62 -9.85
CA PRO A 146 -30.34 -3.25 -8.46
C PRO A 146 -31.41 -3.73 -7.44
N ALA A 147 -31.16 -3.59 -6.14
CA ALA A 147 -32.11 -3.12 -5.11
C ALA A 147 -31.51 -3.31 -3.71
N THR A 148 -31.31 -2.21 -2.98
CA THR A 148 -30.90 -2.23 -1.57
C THR A 148 -31.96 -1.50 -0.76
N GLU A 149 -32.81 -2.27 -0.08
CA GLU A 149 -33.58 -1.78 1.05
C GLU A 149 -32.71 -1.94 2.30
N GLN A 150 -32.43 -0.82 2.97
CA GLN A 150 -32.00 -0.75 4.36
C GLN A 150 -33.23 -1.12 5.22
N ILE A 151 -33.12 -1.79 6.37
CA ILE A 151 -32.82 -1.21 7.70
C ILE A 151 -32.92 -2.35 8.75
N GLN A 152 -32.15 -2.24 9.85
CA GLN A 152 -32.27 -2.90 11.19
C GLN A 152 -31.77 -4.37 11.28
N ASP A 153 -31.04 -4.84 12.31
CA ASP A 153 -30.87 -4.37 13.67
C ASP A 153 -29.62 -5.02 14.34
N THR A 154 -29.09 -4.32 15.34
CA THR A 154 -28.18 -4.71 16.44
C THR A 154 -27.82 -6.21 16.61
N ALA A 155 -26.57 -6.55 16.35
CA ALA A 155 -25.87 -7.71 16.91
C ALA A 155 -24.43 -7.30 17.24
N GLU A 156 -23.91 -7.69 18.41
CA GLU A 156 -22.50 -7.55 18.76
C GLU A 156 -21.63 -8.14 17.64
N GLN A 157 -21.07 -7.27 16.79
CA GLN A 157 -20.12 -7.67 15.77
C GLN A 157 -18.78 -7.94 16.47
N THR A 158 -18.60 -9.16 16.95
CA THR A 158 -17.35 -9.66 17.55
C THR A 158 -16.31 -9.97 16.48
N GLY A 159 -16.07 -9.04 15.56
CA GLY A 159 -15.12 -9.19 14.46
C GLY A 159 -14.63 -7.82 13.98
N PRO A 160 -13.46 -7.75 13.33
CA PRO A 160 -12.92 -6.49 12.83
C PRO A 160 -13.85 -5.86 11.80
N VAL A 161 -14.00 -4.54 11.88
CA VAL A 161 -14.76 -3.74 10.92
C VAL A 161 -13.91 -3.48 9.68
N TYR A 162 -14.44 -3.84 8.51
CA TYR A 162 -13.77 -3.72 7.22
C TYR A 162 -14.30 -2.51 6.44
N ASN A 163 -13.44 -1.52 6.20
CA ASN A 163 -13.80 -0.27 5.52
C ASN A 163 -12.93 0.00 4.29
N ARG A 164 -13.49 0.78 3.35
CA ARG A 164 -12.74 1.37 2.24
C ARG A 164 -12.86 2.89 2.33
N GLU A 165 -11.74 3.59 2.39
CA GLU A 165 -11.66 5.04 2.58
C GLU A 165 -10.88 5.69 1.44
N GLN A 166 -11.40 6.80 0.89
CA GLN A 166 -10.64 7.68 0.01
C GLN A 166 -10.05 8.83 0.82
N VAL A 167 -8.72 8.82 0.97
CA VAL A 167 -7.99 9.84 1.71
C VAL A 167 -7.71 11.02 0.79
N ARG A 168 -8.46 12.10 0.97
CA ARG A 168 -8.26 13.37 0.26
C ARG A 168 -7.07 14.11 0.85
N ARG A 169 -5.94 14.14 0.14
CA ARG A 169 -4.81 15.02 0.44
C ARG A 169 -4.82 16.24 -0.46
N SER A 170 -4.32 17.37 0.04
CA SER A 170 -4.10 18.56 -0.78
C SER A 170 -3.12 18.24 -1.90
N PHE A 171 -3.45 18.71 -3.11
CA PHE A 171 -2.66 18.47 -4.31
C PHE A 171 -1.23 19.02 -4.19
N GLU A 172 -1.06 20.19 -3.58
CA GLU A 172 0.20 20.95 -3.51
C GLU A 172 1.35 20.16 -2.87
N LYS A 173 1.04 19.27 -1.92
CA LYS A 173 2.02 18.44 -1.21
C LYS A 173 2.15 17.03 -1.79
N SER A 174 1.49 16.75 -2.91
CA SER A 174 1.50 15.43 -3.53
C SER A 174 2.73 15.23 -4.42
N SER A 175 3.16 13.97 -4.55
CA SER A 175 4.21 13.59 -5.50
C SER A 175 3.83 13.93 -6.95
N LEU A 176 2.53 13.92 -7.28
CA LEU A 176 2.04 14.29 -8.61
C LEU A 176 2.27 15.76 -8.92
N ALA A 177 1.98 16.67 -7.98
CA ALA A 177 2.22 18.10 -8.17
C ALA A 177 3.71 18.40 -8.41
N VAL A 178 4.58 17.75 -7.65
CA VAL A 178 6.04 17.83 -7.84
C VAL A 178 6.46 17.35 -9.23
N VAL A 179 5.89 16.25 -9.72
CA VAL A 179 6.18 15.73 -11.07
C VAL A 179 5.66 16.67 -12.15
N LEU A 180 4.47 17.24 -11.99
CA LEU A 180 3.93 18.22 -12.95
C LEU A 180 4.78 19.50 -12.99
N LEU A 181 5.24 20.00 -11.83
CA LEU A 181 6.15 21.16 -11.79
C LEU A 181 7.47 20.88 -12.52
N LEU A 182 8.04 19.69 -12.31
CA LEU A 182 9.28 19.29 -13.00
C LEU A 182 9.05 19.20 -14.52
N VAL A 183 8.08 18.41 -14.96
CA VAL A 183 7.81 18.18 -16.39
C VAL A 183 7.37 19.47 -17.07
N GLY A 184 6.47 20.24 -16.44
CA GLY A 184 6.01 21.53 -16.93
C GLY A 184 7.15 22.54 -17.03
N GLY A 185 8.03 22.62 -16.02
CA GLY A 185 9.21 23.48 -16.05
C GLY A 185 10.14 23.16 -17.22
N VAL A 186 10.45 21.87 -17.42
CA VAL A 186 11.28 21.41 -18.56
C VAL A 186 10.61 21.72 -19.90
N LEU A 187 9.29 21.52 -20.04
CA LEU A 187 8.58 21.86 -21.27
C LEU A 187 8.63 23.37 -21.56
N ILE A 188 8.50 24.21 -20.54
CA ILE A 188 8.61 25.67 -20.68
C ILE A 188 10.03 26.06 -21.13
N GLU A 189 11.08 25.42 -20.61
CA GLU A 189 12.46 25.65 -21.05
C GLU A 189 12.67 25.27 -22.52
N ILE A 190 12.13 24.12 -22.95
CA ILE A 190 12.20 23.68 -24.35
C ILE A 190 11.48 24.69 -25.26
N ILE A 191 10.27 25.12 -24.89
CA ILE A 191 9.51 26.13 -25.65
C ILE A 191 10.27 27.46 -25.69
N SER A 192 10.87 27.86 -24.58
CA SER A 192 11.67 29.08 -24.49
C SER A 192 12.85 29.05 -25.47
N LEU A 193 13.60 27.94 -25.52
CA LEU A 193 14.70 27.76 -26.47
C LEU A 193 14.19 27.80 -27.92
N LEU A 194 13.09 27.10 -28.23
CA LEU A 194 12.48 27.14 -29.56
C LEU A 194 12.08 28.56 -29.97
N LEU A 195 11.48 29.33 -29.07
CA LEU A 195 11.13 30.74 -29.31
C LEU A 195 12.38 31.61 -29.49
N LEU A 196 13.44 31.37 -28.72
CA LEU A 196 14.71 32.08 -28.90
C LEU A 196 15.30 31.81 -30.30
N PHE A 197 15.31 30.56 -30.75
CA PHE A 197 15.87 30.19 -32.06
C PHE A 197 15.00 30.60 -33.25
N THR A 198 13.68 30.72 -33.07
CA THR A 198 12.76 31.11 -34.16
C THR A 198 12.59 32.62 -34.26
N LEU A 199 12.34 33.28 -33.13
CA LEU A 199 12.04 34.71 -33.08
C LEU A 199 13.28 35.58 -32.79
N HIS A 200 14.40 34.98 -32.38
CA HIS A 200 15.64 35.69 -32.02
C HIS A 200 15.43 36.79 -30.96
N SER A 201 14.38 36.65 -30.14
CA SER A 201 13.95 37.67 -29.19
C SER A 201 14.12 37.19 -27.74
N ALA A 202 15.14 37.74 -27.08
CA ALA A 202 15.43 37.45 -25.68
C ALA A 202 14.37 38.03 -24.71
N SER A 203 13.63 39.06 -25.11
CA SER A 203 12.58 39.65 -24.27
C SER A 203 11.35 38.74 -24.13
N ILE A 204 11.14 37.82 -25.07
CA ILE A 204 10.05 36.83 -25.03
C ILE A 204 10.54 35.53 -24.38
N SER A 205 11.70 35.02 -24.80
CA SER A 205 12.22 33.73 -24.32
C SER A 205 12.83 33.81 -22.91
N GLY A 206 13.49 34.92 -22.56
CA GLY A 206 14.14 35.09 -21.26
C GLY A 206 13.21 34.85 -20.06
N PRO A 207 12.05 35.52 -19.97
CA PRO A 207 11.10 35.30 -18.88
C PRO A 207 10.58 33.86 -18.80
N LEU A 208 10.30 33.23 -19.95
CA LEU A 208 9.89 31.83 -20.02
C LEU A 208 11.00 30.90 -19.51
N PHE A 209 12.25 31.14 -19.89
CA PHE A 209 13.38 30.33 -19.44
C PHE A 209 13.53 30.40 -17.92
N VAL A 210 13.48 31.60 -17.35
CA VAL A 210 13.56 31.80 -15.90
C VAL A 210 12.38 31.14 -15.18
N ALA A 211 11.15 31.26 -15.71
CA ALA A 211 9.98 30.60 -15.13
C ALA A 211 10.11 29.07 -15.14
N GLY A 212 10.61 28.49 -16.24
CA GLY A 212 10.90 27.06 -16.34
C GLY A 212 11.94 26.61 -15.31
N PHE A 213 13.05 27.33 -15.21
CA PHE A 213 14.11 27.06 -14.24
C PHE A 213 13.61 27.11 -12.79
N VAL A 214 12.82 28.14 -12.45
CA VAL A 214 12.23 28.27 -11.10
C VAL A 214 11.28 27.11 -10.79
N ALA A 215 10.46 26.67 -11.75
CA ALA A 215 9.56 25.53 -11.57
C ALA A 215 10.34 24.23 -11.31
N VAL A 216 11.43 23.99 -12.06
CA VAL A 216 12.32 22.84 -11.85
C VAL A 216 13.00 22.93 -10.48
N ALA A 217 13.58 24.07 -10.13
CA ALA A 217 14.23 24.28 -8.84
C ALA A 217 13.27 24.08 -7.66
N ALA A 218 12.05 24.64 -7.75
CA ALA A 218 11.00 24.44 -6.76
C ALA A 218 10.62 22.97 -6.61
N SER A 219 10.57 22.20 -7.70
CA SER A 219 10.29 20.76 -7.65
C SER A 219 11.38 19.97 -6.89
N PHE A 220 12.66 20.34 -7.02
CA PHE A 220 13.75 19.72 -6.27
C PHE A 220 13.70 20.07 -4.78
N LEU A 221 13.45 21.33 -4.46
CA LEU A 221 13.29 21.78 -3.07
C LEU A 221 12.10 21.10 -2.39
N ALA A 222 10.96 21.02 -3.07
CA ALA A 222 9.78 20.32 -2.58
C ALA A 222 10.04 18.83 -2.32
N ARG A 223 10.86 18.15 -3.15
CA ARG A 223 11.27 16.75 -2.89
C ARG A 223 12.17 16.59 -1.68
N GLN A 224 13.04 17.55 -1.40
CA GLN A 224 13.94 17.48 -0.25
C GLN A 224 13.20 17.64 1.08
N GLN A 225 12.16 18.49 1.12
CA GLN A 225 11.33 18.69 2.31
C GLN A 225 10.36 17.53 2.61
N ALA A 226 10.12 16.65 1.63
CA ALA A 226 9.22 15.50 1.77
C ALA A 226 9.92 14.22 2.28
N LYS A 227 11.24 14.26 2.50
CA LYS A 227 12.02 13.19 3.13
C LYS A 227 12.17 13.44 4.63
#